data_AF-A0A367M027-F1
#
_entry.id   AF-A0A367M027-F1
#
_cell.length_a   1.000
_cell.length_b   1.000
_cell.length_c   1.000
_cell.angle_alpha   90.00
_cell.angle_beta   90.00
_cell.angle_gamma   90.00
#
_symmetry.space_group_name_H-M   'P 1'
#
loop_
_entity.id
_entity.type
_entity.pdbx_description
1 polymer ?
#
loop_
_entity_poly.entity_id
_entity_poly.type
_entity_poly.pdbx_seq_one_letter_code
_entity_poly.pdbx_strand_id
1 'polypeptide(L)'
;MDMPDGFIPLPPRVEPQAAFRPLLDDLRRTLARPPFERAVHSIYLYGSVARGEAITGLSALDLPLVLRAPPSRALAAVLEAARLALQ
;
A
#
# COMPACT_ATOMS: atom_id res chain seq x y z
N MET A 1 -5.84 6.22 -31.78
CA MET A 1 -4.70 5.34 -32.11
C MET A 1 -5.09 3.99 -31.53
N ASP A 2 -5.53 3.06 -32.38
CA ASP A 2 -5.89 1.72 -31.93
C ASP A 2 -4.63 1.02 -31.40
N MET A 3 -4.73 0.42 -30.22
CA MET A 3 -3.67 -0.46 -29.72
C MET A 3 -3.70 -1.75 -30.54
N PRO A 4 -2.56 -2.24 -31.04
CA PRO A 4 -2.49 -3.51 -31.77
C PRO A 4 -2.94 -4.68 -30.87
N ASP A 5 -3.54 -5.70 -31.48
CA ASP A 5 -4.00 -6.91 -30.79
C ASP A 5 -2.85 -7.59 -30.02
N GLY A 6 -3.10 -7.96 -28.76
CA GLY A 6 -2.16 -8.69 -27.91
C GLY A 6 -1.48 -7.87 -26.79
N PHE A 7 -1.77 -6.58 -26.68
CA PHE A 7 -1.31 -5.75 -25.55
C PHE A 7 -2.30 -5.78 -24.39
N ILE A 8 -1.77 -5.95 -23.16
CA ILE A 8 -2.55 -5.70 -21.94
C ILE A 8 -2.52 -4.19 -21.70
N PRO A 9 -3.65 -3.47 -21.78
CA PRO A 9 -3.69 -2.05 -21.52
C PRO A 9 -3.25 -1.79 -20.08
N LEU A 10 -2.42 -0.77 -19.89
CA LEU A 10 -2.11 -0.32 -18.54
C LEU A 10 -3.40 0.17 -17.88
N PRO A 11 -3.65 -0.20 -16.61
CA PRO A 11 -4.79 0.33 -15.89
C PRO A 11 -4.67 1.86 -15.81
N PRO A 12 -5.80 2.58 -15.88
CA PRO A 12 -5.79 4.03 -15.73
C PRO A 12 -5.16 4.40 -14.38
N ARG A 13 -4.33 5.45 -14.39
CA ARG A 13 -3.80 6.01 -13.15
C ARG A 13 -4.91 6.83 -12.50
N VAL A 14 -5.44 6.34 -11.39
CA VAL A 14 -6.48 6.99 -10.61
C VAL A 14 -5.88 7.48 -9.30
N GLU A 15 -6.18 8.71 -8.93
CA GLU A 15 -5.84 9.21 -7.60
C GLU A 15 -6.73 8.51 -6.55
N PRO A 16 -6.18 8.08 -5.40
CA PRO A 16 -6.99 7.51 -4.34
C PRO A 16 -8.14 8.46 -3.92
N GLN A 17 -9.34 7.90 -3.72
CA GLN A 17 -10.52 8.66 -3.28
C GLN A 17 -10.19 9.44 -2.00
N ALA A 18 -10.70 10.68 -1.89
CA ALA A 18 -10.37 11.59 -0.78
C ALA A 18 -10.61 11.00 0.62
N ALA A 19 -11.61 10.13 0.76
CA ALA A 19 -11.93 9.43 2.01
C ALA A 19 -10.78 8.57 2.57
N PHE A 20 -9.89 8.06 1.71
CA PHE A 20 -8.76 7.21 2.12
C PHE A 20 -7.45 8.00 2.26
N ARG A 21 -7.40 9.27 1.86
CA ARG A 21 -6.18 10.10 1.97
C ARG A 21 -5.63 10.19 3.40
N PRO A 22 -6.45 10.42 4.45
CA PRO A 22 -5.93 10.49 5.82
C PRO A 22 -5.22 9.20 6.25
N LEU A 23 -5.80 8.04 5.92
CA LEU A 23 -5.23 6.72 6.21
C LEU A 23 -3.90 6.51 5.48
N LEU A 24 -3.82 6.86 4.19
CA LEU A 24 -2.59 6.76 3.41
C LEU A 24 -1.49 7.70 3.92
N ASP A 25 -1.86 8.89 4.37
CA ASP A 25 -0.93 9.85 4.98
C ASP A 25 -0.41 9.38 6.35
N ASP A 26 -1.27 8.80 7.19
CA ASP A 26 -0.87 8.20 8.47
C ASP A 26 0.07 7.02 8.27
N LEU A 27 -0.23 6.16 7.30
CA LEU A 27 0.65 5.07 6.90
C LEU A 27 2.02 5.60 6.47
N ARG A 28 2.06 6.59 5.57
CA ARG A 28 3.30 7.20 5.11
C ARG A 28 4.11 7.79 6.26
N ARG A 29 3.46 8.49 7.21
CA ARG A 29 4.11 9.02 8.41
C ARG A 29 4.65 7.91 9.32
N THR A 30 3.93 6.82 9.46
CA THR A 30 4.33 5.67 10.28
C THR A 30 5.57 5.00 9.70
N LEU A 31 5.56 4.73 8.39
CA LEU A 31 6.67 4.07 7.71
C LEU A 31 7.92 4.96 7.57
N ALA A 32 7.75 6.27 7.65
CA ALA A 32 8.86 7.23 7.68
C ALA A 32 9.57 7.34 9.04
N ARG A 33 9.21 6.51 10.03
CA ARG A 33 9.82 6.50 11.37
C ARG A 33 10.54 5.19 11.66
N PRO A 34 11.54 5.18 12.58
CA PRO A 34 12.14 3.94 13.05
C PRO A 34 11.11 2.99 13.69
N PRO A 35 11.26 1.66 13.52
CA PRO A 35 12.32 0.99 12.76
C PRO A 35 12.07 0.92 11.25
N PHE A 36 10.90 1.33 10.76
CA PHE A 36 10.46 1.11 9.38
C PHE A 36 11.26 1.89 8.35
N GLU A 37 11.62 3.15 8.63
CA GLU A 37 12.32 4.05 7.70
C GLU A 37 13.56 3.38 7.08
N ARG A 38 14.32 2.63 7.88
CA ARG A 38 15.54 1.94 7.44
C ARG A 38 15.28 0.57 6.85
N ALA A 39 14.16 -0.06 7.20
CA ALA A 39 13.84 -1.42 6.77
C ALA A 39 13.07 -1.46 5.44
N VAL A 40 12.19 -0.48 5.20
CA VAL A 40 11.33 -0.43 4.02
C VAL A 40 12.11 0.13 2.83
N HIS A 41 12.03 -0.57 1.71
CA HIS A 41 12.53 -0.12 0.41
C HIS A 41 11.44 0.63 -0.35
N SER A 42 10.29 0.01 -0.52
CA SER A 42 9.15 0.57 -1.25
C SER A 42 7.83 0.02 -0.73
N ILE A 43 6.77 0.77 -0.99
CA ILE A 43 5.39 0.39 -0.73
C ILE A 43 4.58 0.58 -2.01
N TYR A 44 3.64 -0.34 -2.25
CA TYR A 44 2.72 -0.27 -3.36
C TYR A 44 1.29 -0.28 -2.86
N LEU A 45 0.41 0.43 -3.56
CA LEU A 45 -1.02 0.43 -3.29
C LEU A 45 -1.71 -0.33 -4.42
N TYR A 46 -2.51 -1.32 -4.05
CA TYR A 46 -3.30 -2.13 -4.98
C TYR A 46 -4.77 -2.13 -4.57
N GLY A 47 -5.56 -2.96 -5.25
CA GLY A 47 -6.95 -3.21 -4.88
C GLY A 47 -7.91 -2.10 -5.31
N SER A 48 -9.08 -2.06 -4.69
CA SER A 48 -10.12 -1.07 -4.99
C SER A 48 -9.69 0.35 -4.62
N VAL A 49 -8.84 0.53 -3.59
CA VAL A 49 -8.35 1.86 -3.19
C VAL A 49 -7.44 2.45 -4.27
N ALA A 50 -6.52 1.65 -4.83
CA ALA A 50 -5.67 2.09 -5.94
C ALA A 50 -6.46 2.45 -7.21
N ARG A 51 -7.61 1.79 -7.42
CA ARG A 51 -8.49 2.00 -8.57
C ARG A 51 -9.53 3.10 -8.37
N GLY A 52 -9.65 3.64 -7.16
CA GLY A 52 -10.69 4.62 -6.82
C GLY A 52 -12.10 4.02 -6.73
N GLU A 53 -12.20 2.72 -6.50
CA GLU A 53 -13.46 1.94 -6.46
C GLU A 53 -13.79 1.46 -5.03
N ALA A 54 -13.05 1.91 -4.01
CA ALA A 54 -13.21 1.42 -2.66
C ALA A 54 -14.46 1.99 -1.98
N ILE A 55 -15.09 1.16 -1.17
CA ILE A 55 -16.22 1.51 -0.32
C ILE A 55 -15.74 1.60 1.13
N THR A 56 -15.93 2.76 1.75
CA THR A 56 -15.52 3.00 3.14
C THR A 56 -16.15 1.99 4.09
N GLY A 57 -15.35 1.41 4.99
CA GLY A 57 -15.78 0.41 5.96
C GLY A 57 -16.05 -0.99 5.39
N LEU A 58 -15.92 -1.20 4.07
CA LEU A 58 -16.15 -2.50 3.43
C LEU A 58 -14.94 -2.98 2.62
N SER A 59 -14.28 -2.10 1.88
CA SER A 59 -13.11 -2.48 1.08
C SER A 59 -11.86 -2.63 1.95
N ALA A 60 -11.11 -3.70 1.71
CA ALA A 60 -9.79 -3.89 2.27
C ALA A 60 -8.75 -2.93 1.67
N LEU A 61 -7.65 -2.74 2.39
CA LEU A 61 -6.51 -1.95 1.96
C LEU A 61 -5.35 -2.89 1.58
N ASP A 62 -5.03 -2.98 0.29
CA ASP A 62 -3.99 -3.86 -0.23
C ASP A 62 -2.65 -3.12 -0.36
N LEU A 63 -1.69 -3.42 0.53
CA LEU A 63 -0.40 -2.73 0.64
C LEU A 63 0.80 -3.68 0.74
N PRO A 64 1.36 -4.14 -0.38
CA PRO A 64 2.63 -4.85 -0.36
C PRO A 64 3.78 -3.93 0.08
N LEU A 65 4.55 -4.41 1.05
CA LEU A 65 5.78 -3.78 1.53
C LEU A 65 6.98 -4.58 1.03
N VAL A 66 7.92 -3.89 0.37
CA VAL A 66 9.22 -4.46 0.00
C VAL A 66 10.24 -4.00 1.03
N LEU A 67 10.93 -4.95 1.64
CA LEU A 67 11.99 -4.68 2.63
C LEU A 67 13.36 -4.71 1.97
N ARG A 68 14.30 -3.90 2.47
CA ARG A 68 15.68 -3.82 1.96
C ARG A 68 16.49 -5.10 2.23
N ALA A 69 16.13 -5.82 3.28
CA ALA A 69 16.74 -7.08 3.68
C ALA A 69 15.69 -7.94 4.39
N PRO A 70 15.91 -9.26 4.52
CA PRO A 70 15.06 -10.12 5.34
C PRO A 70 14.90 -9.53 6.76
N PRO A 71 13.67 -9.45 7.31
CA PRO A 71 13.45 -8.83 8.60
C PRO A 71 14.01 -9.71 9.72
N SER A 72 14.57 -9.08 10.75
CA SER A 72 14.81 -9.78 12.02
C SER A 72 13.47 -10.22 12.64
N ARG A 73 13.50 -11.21 13.53
CA ARG A 73 12.30 -11.68 14.22
C ARG A 73 11.55 -10.57 14.97
N ALA A 74 12.30 -9.63 15.55
CA ALA A 74 11.73 -8.46 16.24
C ALA A 74 11.03 -7.51 15.26
N LEU A 75 11.66 -7.20 14.12
CA LEU A 75 11.05 -6.36 13.09
C LEU A 75 9.81 -7.02 12.47
N ALA A 76 9.86 -8.33 12.22
CA ALA A 76 8.72 -9.08 11.71
C ALA A 76 7.52 -9.02 12.68
N ALA A 77 7.76 -9.15 13.98
CA ALA A 77 6.69 -9.02 14.98
C ALA A 77 6.10 -7.60 15.02
N VAL A 78 6.93 -6.56 14.89
CA VAL A 78 6.48 -5.17 14.83
C VAL A 78 5.67 -4.89 13.55
N LEU A 79 6.10 -5.41 12.40
CA LEU A 79 5.37 -5.31 11.13
C LEU A 79 4.01 -6.01 11.22
N GLU A 80 3.95 -7.19 11.82
CA GLU A 80 2.69 -7.92 11.99
C GLU A 80 1.74 -7.20 12.95
N ALA A 81 2.25 -6.64 14.05
CA ALA A 81 1.45 -5.82 14.95
C ALA A 81 0.90 -4.57 14.24
N ALA A 82 1.71 -3.90 13.41
CA ALA A 82 1.26 -2.77 12.61
C ALA A 82 0.19 -3.18 11.58
N ARG A 83 0.32 -4.35 10.95
CA ARG A 83 -0.68 -4.89 10.01
C ARG A 83 -2.02 -5.16 10.70
N LEU A 84 -2.00 -5.74 11.90
CA LEU A 84 -3.20 -6.02 12.69
C LEU A 84 -3.90 -4.75 13.18
N ALA A 85 -3.14 -3.68 13.47
CA ALA A 85 -3.71 -2.39 13.88
C ALA A 85 -4.40 -1.62 12.74
N LEU A 86 -4.23 -2.06 11.48
CA LEU A 86 -4.85 -1.47 10.29
C LEU A 86 -6.15 -2.19 9.86
N GLN A 87 -6.57 -3.23 10.58
CA GLN A 87 -7.83 -3.97 10.35
C GLN A 87 -9.00 -3.30 11.08
#